data_AF-A0A8S2RM11-F1
#
_entry.id   AF-A0A8S2RM11-F1
#
_cell.length_a   1.000
_cell.length_b   1.000
_cell.length_c   1.000
_cell.angle_alpha   90.00
_cell.angle_beta   90.00
_cell.angle_gamma   90.00
#
_symmetry.space_group_name_H-M   'P 1'
#
loop_
_entity.id
_entity.type
_entity.pdbx_description
1 polymer ?
#
loop_
_entity_poly.entity_id
_entity_poly.type
_entity_poly.pdbx_seq_one_letter_code
_entity_poly.pdbx_strand_id
1 'polypeptide(L)'
;MCGMGRTGKMHAWQWEGLTSPPDIQLNGKGLAGGYAPLAAVLISDKVANVFFNGSRAFINGYTYQLHAVGCRAALEVLKVMKDESLVEQCNQRGLFLEKTLKMQLDDHPHVGDIR
;
A
#
# COMPACT_ATOMS: atom_id res chain seq x y z
N MET A 1 -1.41 -2.60 5.48
CA MET A 1 -0.18 -2.67 6.30
C MET A 1 1.05 -2.56 5.42
N CYS A 2 1.08 -3.20 4.26
CA CYS A 2 2.26 -3.27 3.38
C CYS A 2 2.17 -2.46 2.06
N GLY A 3 1.03 -1.84 1.74
CA GLY A 3 0.89 -0.95 0.58
C GLY A 3 1.41 0.46 0.87
N MET A 4 1.49 1.28 -0.18
CA MET A 4 1.94 2.67 -0.13
C MET A 4 3.41 2.79 0.33
N GLY A 5 4.29 1.99 -0.26
CA GLY A 5 5.74 2.17 -0.08
C GLY A 5 6.35 1.52 1.15
N ARG A 6 5.53 0.99 2.08
CA ARG A 6 6.00 0.53 3.40
C ARG A 6 7.09 -0.55 3.32
N THR A 7 7.06 -1.41 2.31
CA THR A 7 8.03 -2.49 2.14
C THR A 7 9.17 -2.12 1.20
N GLY A 8 9.34 -0.85 0.81
CA GLY A 8 10.32 -0.44 -0.20
C GLY A 8 9.85 -0.62 -1.66
N LYS A 9 8.62 -1.10 -1.87
CA LYS A 9 7.89 -1.03 -3.15
C LYS A 9 6.55 -0.36 -2.94
N MET A 10 5.98 0.22 -3.99
CA MET A 10 4.69 0.91 -3.90
C MET A 10 3.59 -0.04 -3.42
N HIS A 11 3.60 -1.27 -3.94
CA HIS A 11 2.76 -2.37 -3.50
C HIS A 11 3.62 -3.60 -3.21
N ALA A 12 3.36 -4.26 -2.09
CA ALA A 12 4.20 -5.38 -1.64
C ALA A 12 4.24 -6.56 -2.63
N TRP A 13 3.16 -6.82 -3.37
CA TRP A 13 3.13 -7.88 -4.40
C TRP A 13 4.17 -7.68 -5.51
N GLN A 14 4.71 -6.46 -5.68
CA GLN A 14 5.78 -6.19 -6.65
C GLN A 14 7.10 -6.87 -6.27
N TRP A 15 7.28 -7.27 -5.01
CA TRP A 15 8.44 -8.06 -4.58
C TRP A 15 8.38 -9.51 -5.08
N GLU A 16 7.19 -10.03 -5.37
CA GLU A 16 6.99 -11.40 -5.86
C GLU A 16 7.35 -11.57 -7.35
N GLY A 17 7.89 -10.53 -7.99
CA GLY A 17 8.23 -10.56 -9.42
C GLY A 17 7.02 -10.65 -10.36
N LEU A 18 5.81 -10.46 -9.85
CA LEU A 18 4.59 -10.48 -10.66
C LEU A 18 4.59 -9.32 -11.65
N THR A 19 4.31 -9.63 -12.91
CA THR A 19 4.23 -8.65 -14.00
C THR A 19 2.89 -7.93 -14.05
N SER A 20 1.88 -8.45 -13.34
CA SER A 20 0.53 -7.89 -13.28
C SER A 20 0.06 -7.70 -11.84
N PRO A 21 -0.72 -6.64 -11.55
CA PRO A 21 -1.36 -6.47 -10.26
C PRO A 21 -2.40 -7.59 -9.97
N PRO A 22 -2.78 -7.80 -8.70
CA PRO A 22 -3.84 -8.72 -8.34
C PRO A 22 -5.21 -8.25 -8.87
N ASP A 23 -6.12 -9.19 -9.07
CA ASP A 23 -7.48 -8.92 -9.54
C ASP A 23 -8.28 -8.00 -8.59
N ILE A 24 -8.00 -8.05 -7.29
CA ILE A 24 -8.58 -7.18 -6.27
C ILE A 24 -7.46 -6.76 -5.29
N GLN A 25 -7.36 -5.46 -5.00
CA GLN A 25 -6.40 -4.91 -4.04
C GLN A 25 -7.06 -3.93 -3.07
N LEU A 26 -6.74 -4.06 -1.79
CA LEU A 26 -7.20 -3.17 -0.73
C LEU A 26 -6.12 -2.15 -0.36
N ASN A 27 -6.48 -0.87 -0.39
CA ASN A 27 -5.65 0.25 0.05
C ASN A 27 -6.35 1.03 1.17
N GLY A 28 -5.56 1.64 2.05
CA GLY A 28 -6.01 2.46 3.18
C GLY A 28 -4.78 2.91 3.95
N LYS A 29 -4.91 3.26 5.24
CA LYS A 29 -3.79 3.69 6.10
C LYS A 29 -2.93 4.76 5.41
N GLY A 30 -1.76 4.36 4.87
CA GLY A 30 -0.84 5.23 4.13
C GLY A 30 -1.43 5.88 2.88
N LEU A 31 -2.58 5.41 2.38
CA LEU A 31 -3.24 5.99 1.19
C LEU A 31 -3.50 7.49 1.33
N ALA A 32 -3.97 7.91 2.51
CA ALA A 32 -4.15 9.32 2.85
C ALA A 32 -3.18 9.76 3.96
N GLY A 33 -2.12 8.99 4.21
CA GLY A 33 -1.04 9.35 5.14
C GLY A 33 -1.45 9.62 6.59
N GLY A 34 -2.67 9.25 7.00
CA GLY A 34 -3.24 9.62 8.31
C GLY A 34 -3.85 11.03 8.36
N TYR A 35 -3.83 11.80 7.27
CA TYR A 35 -4.41 13.15 7.19
C TYR A 35 -5.93 13.16 7.04
N ALA A 36 -6.50 12.10 6.48
CA ALA A 36 -7.95 11.92 6.35
C ALA A 36 -8.31 10.43 6.29
N PRO A 37 -9.51 10.02 6.74
CA PRO A 37 -9.98 8.65 6.59
C PRO A 37 -10.26 8.36 5.11
N LEU A 38 -9.51 7.44 4.52
CA LEU A 38 -9.76 6.94 3.18
C LEU A 38 -9.29 5.48 3.05
N ALA A 39 -10.11 4.67 2.39
CA ALA A 39 -9.76 3.35 1.91
C ALA A 39 -10.25 3.20 0.46
N ALA A 40 -9.63 2.30 -0.29
CA ALA A 40 -9.98 2.02 -1.67
C ALA A 40 -9.88 0.53 -1.95
N VAL A 41 -10.80 0.03 -2.78
CA VAL A 41 -10.72 -1.29 -3.41
C VAL A 41 -10.40 -1.04 -4.87
N LEU A 42 -9.22 -1.45 -5.31
CA LEU A 42 -8.86 -1.49 -6.72
C LEU A 42 -9.30 -2.84 -7.28
N ILE A 43 -9.94 -2.84 -8.45
CA ILE A 43 -10.38 -4.05 -9.14
C ILE A 43 -9.80 -4.04 -10.56
N SER A 44 -9.39 -5.21 -11.05
CA SER A 44 -8.92 -5.36 -12.43
C SER A 44 -10.08 -5.26 -13.42
N ASP A 45 -9.77 -4.97 -14.69
CA ASP A 45 -10.76 -4.98 -15.76
C ASP A 45 -11.44 -6.34 -15.90
N LYS A 46 -10.70 -7.44 -15.66
CA LYS A 46 -11.26 -8.79 -15.66
C LYS A 46 -12.42 -8.91 -14.68
N VAL A 47 -12.27 -8.39 -13.45
CA VAL A 47 -13.33 -8.40 -12.44
C VAL A 47 -14.43 -7.40 -12.77
N ALA A 48 -14.07 -6.18 -13.16
CA ALA A 48 -15.03 -5.14 -13.53
C ALA A 48 -15.95 -5.57 -14.68
N ASN A 49 -15.39 -6.24 -15.70
CA ASN A 49 -16.12 -6.73 -16.87
C ASN A 49 -17.17 -7.80 -16.55
N VAL A 50 -17.01 -8.55 -15.46
CA VAL A 50 -18.06 -9.49 -15.00
C VAL A 50 -19.34 -8.73 -14.64
N PHE A 51 -19.22 -7.57 -13.99
CA PHE A 51 -20.37 -6.73 -13.67
C PHE A 51 -20.95 -6.09 -14.94
N PHE A 52 -20.09 -5.51 -15.80
CA PHE A 52 -20.54 -4.83 -17.02
C PHE A 52 -21.23 -5.77 -18.02
N ASN A 53 -20.75 -7.01 -18.16
CA ASN A 53 -21.31 -7.99 -19.09
C ASN A 53 -22.47 -8.81 -18.48
N GLY A 54 -22.57 -8.84 -17.15
CA GLY A 54 -23.64 -9.50 -16.42
C GLY A 54 -24.79 -8.55 -16.10
N SER A 55 -25.03 -8.35 -14.80
CA SER A 55 -26.17 -7.57 -14.28
C SER A 55 -26.09 -6.07 -14.58
N ARG A 56 -24.92 -5.55 -15.00
CA ARG A 56 -24.60 -4.11 -15.10
C ARG A 56 -24.81 -3.35 -13.79
N ALA A 57 -24.94 -4.05 -12.67
CA ALA A 57 -25.19 -3.47 -11.37
C ALA A 57 -23.98 -3.72 -10.47
N PHE A 58 -23.41 -2.63 -9.95
CA PHE A 58 -22.49 -2.68 -8.82
C PHE A 58 -23.18 -2.06 -7.62
N ILE A 59 -23.85 -2.89 -6.83
CA ILE A 59 -24.62 -2.45 -5.66
C ILE A 59 -23.67 -2.35 -4.47
N ASN A 60 -22.99 -1.22 -4.37
CA ASN A 60 -22.12 -0.88 -3.27
C ASN A 60 -22.18 0.63 -3.02
N GLY A 61 -22.46 1.04 -1.79
CA GLY A 61 -22.70 2.44 -1.44
C GLY A 61 -22.43 2.67 0.05
N TYR A 62 -21.63 3.70 0.35
CA TYR A 62 -21.42 4.17 1.72
C TYR A 62 -21.70 5.67 1.80
N THR A 63 -22.21 6.14 2.94
CA THR A 63 -22.53 7.56 3.18
C THR A 63 -21.37 8.50 2.84
N TYR A 64 -20.13 8.08 3.12
CA TYR A 64 -18.91 8.87 2.89
C TYR A 64 -18.03 8.32 1.76
N GLN A 65 -18.59 7.51 0.86
CA GLN A 65 -17.86 7.03 -0.30
C GLN A 65 -17.43 8.22 -1.17
N LEU A 66 -16.20 8.20 -1.68
CA LEU A 66 -15.63 9.28 -2.51
C LEU A 66 -15.60 10.66 -1.82
N HIS A 67 -15.47 10.71 -0.50
CA HIS A 67 -15.39 11.98 0.23
C HIS A 67 -14.22 12.85 -0.27
N ALA A 68 -14.55 14.01 -0.85
CA ALA A 68 -13.60 14.84 -1.61
C ALA A 68 -12.34 15.24 -0.81
N VAL A 69 -12.48 15.54 0.48
CA VAL A 69 -11.34 15.87 1.36
C VAL A 69 -10.39 14.69 1.50
N GLY A 70 -10.93 13.47 1.63
CA GLY A 70 -10.11 12.26 1.72
C GLY A 70 -9.35 12.01 0.42
N CYS A 71 -10.03 12.17 -0.72
CA CYS A 71 -9.41 12.06 -2.04
C CYS A 71 -8.30 13.10 -2.26
N ARG A 72 -8.51 14.36 -1.85
CA ARG A 72 -7.49 15.41 -1.96
C ARG A 72 -6.27 15.12 -1.07
N ALA A 73 -6.50 14.69 0.17
CA ALA A 73 -5.42 14.31 1.07
C ALA A 73 -4.59 13.15 0.49
N ALA A 74 -5.25 12.12 -0.06
CA ALA A 74 -4.57 11.01 -0.71
C ALA A 74 -3.75 11.45 -1.92
N LEU A 75 -4.28 12.35 -2.76
CA LEU A 75 -3.55 12.88 -3.91
C LEU A 75 -2.26 13.61 -3.47
N GLU A 76 -2.34 14.43 -2.43
CA GLU A 76 -1.17 15.16 -1.92
C GLU A 76 -0.14 14.21 -1.30
N VAL A 77 -0.59 13.20 -0.53
CA VAL A 77 0.30 12.18 0.04
C VAL A 77 1.03 11.41 -1.05
N LEU A 78 0.32 10.97 -2.09
CA LEU A 78 0.94 10.27 -3.22
C LEU A 78 1.94 11.16 -3.97
N LYS A 79 1.64 12.45 -4.09
CA LYS A 79 2.56 13.44 -4.69
C LYS A 79 3.83 13.59 -3.87
N VAL A 80 3.72 13.85 -2.56
CA VAL A 80 4.87 13.95 -1.66
C VAL A 80 5.71 12.66 -1.67
N MET A 81 5.06 11.50 -1.63
CA MET A 81 5.75 10.21 -1.73
C MET A 81 6.60 10.07 -3.00
N LYS A 82 6.11 10.60 -4.12
CA LYS A 82 6.83 10.61 -5.39
C LYS A 82 7.95 11.65 -5.40
N ASP A 83 7.62 12.89 -5.06
CA ASP A 83 8.54 14.04 -5.14
C ASP A 83 9.74 13.86 -4.20
N GLU A 84 9.53 13.28 -3.03
CA GLU A 84 10.58 12.99 -2.05
C GLU A 84 11.16 11.57 -2.21
N SER A 85 10.75 10.80 -3.22
CA SER A 85 11.23 9.41 -3.43
C SER A 85 11.11 8.52 -2.17
N LEU A 86 10.03 8.68 -1.41
CA LEU A 86 9.90 8.05 -0.08
C LEU A 86 9.90 6.52 -0.13
N VAL A 87 9.43 5.92 -1.22
CA VAL A 87 9.44 4.47 -1.40
C VAL A 87 10.86 3.92 -1.50
N GLU A 88 11.70 4.58 -2.30
CA GLU A 88 13.11 4.20 -2.47
C GLU A 88 13.89 4.44 -1.18
N GLN A 89 13.67 5.58 -0.52
CA GLN A 89 14.27 5.84 0.79
C GLN A 89 13.85 4.80 1.84
N CYS A 90 12.58 4.38 1.83
CA CYS A 90 12.09 3.32 2.72
C CYS A 90 12.81 1.99 2.46
N ASN A 91 13.07 1.65 1.20
CA ASN A 91 13.82 0.45 0.84
C ASN A 91 15.26 0.51 1.39
N GLN A 92 15.98 1.58 1.07
CA GLN A 92 17.39 1.75 1.48
C GLN A 92 17.56 1.80 3.00
N ARG A 93 16.72 2.59 3.69
CA ARG A 93 16.75 2.70 5.15
C ARG A 93 16.26 1.43 5.84
N GLY A 94 15.32 0.70 5.23
CA GLY A 94 14.87 -0.60 5.71
C GLY A 94 16.00 -1.62 5.75
N LEU A 95 16.77 -1.73 4.65
CA LEU A 95 17.94 -2.61 4.58
C LEU A 95 19.02 -2.22 5.61
N PHE A 96 19.25 -0.92 5.80
CA PHE A 96 20.17 -0.43 6.83
C PHE A 96 19.68 -0.82 8.23
N LEU A 97 18.40 -0.61 8.54
CA LEU A 97 17.81 -0.95 9.83
C LEU A 97 17.93 -2.45 10.11
N GLU A 98 17.57 -3.30 9.15
CA GLU A 98 17.68 -4.76 9.29
C GLU A 98 19.13 -5.18 9.59
N LYS A 99 20.09 -4.67 8.81
CA LYS A 99 21.52 -4.95 9.01
C LYS A 99 21.99 -4.53 10.40
N THR A 100 21.60 -3.34 10.86
CA THR A 100 21.99 -2.83 12.18
C THR A 100 21.35 -3.64 13.30
N LEU A 101 20.07 -4.01 13.18
CA LEU A 101 19.41 -4.84 14.18
C LEU A 101 20.10 -6.20 14.30
N LYS A 102 20.36 -6.88 13.18
CA LYS A 102 21.09 -8.15 13.17
C LYS A 102 22.47 -8.03 13.80
N MET A 103 23.26 -7.04 13.40
CA MET A 103 24.60 -6.81 13.97
C MET A 103 24.60 -6.62 15.49
N GLN A 104 23.58 -5.97 16.05
CA GLN A 104 23.54 -5.65 17.47
C GLN A 104 22.85 -6.72 18.32
N LEU A 105 21.95 -7.50 17.74
CA LEU A 105 20.99 -8.31 18.50
C LEU A 105 20.90 -9.78 18.08
N ASP A 106 21.56 -10.24 17.01
CA ASP A 106 21.46 -11.64 16.55
C ASP A 106 21.82 -12.65 17.65
N ASP A 107 22.90 -12.38 18.38
CA ASP A 107 23.40 -13.29 19.43
C ASP A 107 22.76 -13.02 20.81
N HIS A 108 21.75 -12.14 20.89
CA HIS A 108 21.16 -11.76 22.16
C HIS A 108 20.24 -12.86 22.69
N PRO A 109 20.42 -13.37 23.93
CA PRO A 109 19.70 -14.55 24.44
C PRO A 109 18.18 -14.35 24.61
N HIS A 110 17.69 -13.13 24.48
CA HIS A 110 16.26 -12.79 24.54
C HIS A 110 15.66 -12.37 23.19
N VAL A 111 16.44 -12.40 22.10
CA VAL A 111 15.95 -12.10 20.75
C VAL A 111 15.84 -13.41 19.99
N GLY A 112 14.61 -13.78 19.63
CA GLY A 112 14.35 -15.04 18.94
C GLY A 112 14.55 -14.98 17.42
N ASP A 113 14.21 -13.85 16.80
CA ASP A 113 14.30 -13.65 15.34
C ASP A 113 14.21 -12.16 14.98
N ILE A 114 14.84 -11.76 13.88
CA ILE A 114 14.81 -10.39 13.31
C ILE A 114 14.34 -10.49 11.85
N ARG A 115 13.11 -10.05 11.60
CA ARG A 115 12.40 -10.12 10.31
C ARG A 115 11.50 -8.93 10.06
#